data_AF-A0A0F9DDT5-F1
#
_entry.id   AF-A0A0F9DDT5-F1
#
_cell.length_a   1.000
_cell.length_b   1.000
_cell.length_c   1.000
_cell.angle_alpha   90.00
_cell.angle_beta   90.00
_cell.angle_gamma   90.00
#
_symmetry.space_group_name_H-M   'P 1'
#
loop_
_entity.id
_entity.type
_entity.pdbx_description
1 polymer ?
#
loop_
_entity_poly.entity_id
_entity_poly.type
_entity_poly.pdbx_seq_one_letter_code
_entity_poly.pdbx_strand_id
1 'polypeptide(L)'
;NRPTFTITHVDATCVIGAANCSISNLQFVSNVADHKIMLEIEAAAVGTTVKDCLFRDTSSAAECLIFIDVATDADRLLIQDNHFSGAVGGEATEAMLFGGGSDNTIIRHNLFIGDWKTNGAIGMASAASTGLQIYGNVISNADASAGFAIKMNASSTGIIAYNAIGGSKNGVEGINTVTAMFVIENYMTDVVAAAGIISNTVVSWSD
;
A
#
# COMPACT_ATOMS: atom_id res chain seq x y z
N ASN A 1 9.11 -3.15 -22.18
CA ASN A 1 9.96 -3.99 -21.31
C ASN A 1 10.67 -3.10 -20.31
N ARG A 2 10.46 -3.35 -19.01
CA ARG A 2 11.19 -2.74 -17.89
C ARG A 2 12.36 -3.66 -17.50
N PRO A 3 13.52 -3.17 -17.03
CA PRO A 3 14.51 -4.03 -16.38
C PRO A 3 13.89 -4.77 -15.19
N THR A 4 14.11 -6.08 -15.13
CA THR A 4 13.42 -6.96 -14.18
C THR A 4 14.40 -7.61 -13.21
N PHE A 5 14.11 -7.48 -11.92
CA PHE A 5 14.71 -8.25 -10.84
C PHE A 5 13.73 -9.36 -10.45
N THR A 6 14.14 -10.62 -10.64
CA THR A 6 13.37 -11.79 -10.19
C THR A 6 14.01 -12.35 -8.93
N ILE A 7 13.22 -12.41 -7.88
CA ILE A 7 13.64 -12.80 -6.54
C ILE A 7 13.26 -14.26 -6.33
N THR A 8 14.25 -15.09 -6.01
CA THR A 8 14.10 -16.55 -5.88
C THR A 8 14.51 -17.07 -4.51
N HIS A 9 14.85 -16.17 -3.58
CA HIS A 9 15.22 -16.50 -2.20
C HIS A 9 14.33 -15.71 -1.24
N VAL A 10 13.78 -16.39 -0.23
CA VAL A 10 12.75 -15.86 0.69
C VAL A 10 13.18 -14.61 1.46
N ASP A 11 14.47 -14.50 1.77
CA ASP A 11 15.06 -13.37 2.52
C ASP A 11 15.78 -12.34 1.64
N ALA A 12 15.66 -12.41 0.31
CA ALA A 12 16.33 -11.45 -0.56
C ALA A 12 15.52 -10.15 -0.66
N THR A 13 16.15 -9.02 -0.34
CA THR A 13 15.49 -7.70 -0.33
C THR A 13 16.33 -6.68 -1.07
N CYS A 14 15.68 -5.79 -1.85
CA CYS A 14 16.32 -4.60 -2.38
C CYS A 14 16.28 -3.53 -1.29
N VAL A 15 17.43 -3.00 -0.88
CA VAL A 15 17.51 -2.04 0.23
C VAL A 15 17.96 -0.67 -0.28
N ILE A 16 17.23 0.38 0.09
CA ILE A 16 17.64 1.76 -0.06
C ILE A 16 18.04 2.26 1.33
N GLY A 17 19.35 2.38 1.56
CA GLY A 17 19.91 2.82 2.85
C GLY A 17 20.39 4.27 2.90
N ALA A 18 20.22 5.04 1.82
CA ALA A 18 20.76 6.39 1.71
C ALA A 18 19.71 7.41 1.24
N ALA A 19 19.85 8.65 1.70
CA ALA A 19 18.95 9.74 1.38
C ALA A 19 19.00 10.14 -0.10
N ASN A 20 17.90 10.72 -0.59
CA ASN A 20 17.76 11.28 -1.94
C ASN A 20 18.03 10.26 -3.07
N CYS A 21 17.73 8.99 -2.83
CA CYS A 21 17.76 7.96 -3.85
C CYS A 21 16.52 8.02 -4.75
N SER A 22 16.66 7.49 -5.97
CA SER A 22 15.58 7.43 -6.94
C SER A 22 15.57 6.05 -7.60
N ILE A 23 14.45 5.36 -7.52
CA ILE A 23 14.16 4.15 -8.29
C ILE A 23 13.06 4.48 -9.30
N SER A 24 13.29 4.15 -10.57
CA SER A 24 12.27 4.38 -11.59
C SER A 24 12.31 3.41 -12.76
N ASN A 25 11.12 3.08 -13.30
CA ASN A 25 10.96 2.24 -14.49
C ASN A 25 11.57 0.84 -14.34
N LEU A 26 11.49 0.27 -13.13
CA LEU A 26 11.98 -1.08 -12.83
C LEU A 26 10.81 -2.03 -12.56
N GLN A 27 11.07 -3.32 -12.71
CA GLN A 27 10.14 -4.38 -12.31
C GLN A 27 10.80 -5.28 -11.26
N PHE A 28 10.09 -5.50 -10.16
CA PHE A 28 10.45 -6.44 -9.12
C PHE A 28 9.42 -7.59 -9.10
N VAL A 29 9.91 -8.83 -9.11
CA VAL A 29 9.08 -10.04 -9.19
C VAL A 29 9.46 -10.99 -8.07
N SER A 30 8.54 -11.25 -7.13
CA SER A 30 8.67 -12.42 -6.25
C SER A 30 8.35 -13.67 -7.03
N ASN A 31 9.23 -14.66 -6.95
CA ASN A 31 9.05 -16.00 -7.50
C ASN A 31 9.53 -17.06 -6.50
N VAL A 32 9.18 -16.87 -5.24
CA VAL A 32 9.47 -17.76 -4.12
C VAL A 32 8.33 -17.63 -3.10
N ALA A 33 7.98 -18.73 -2.43
CA ALA A 33 6.95 -18.71 -1.39
C ALA A 33 7.41 -17.85 -0.19
N ASP A 34 6.46 -17.17 0.45
CA ASP A 34 6.64 -16.38 1.66
C ASP A 34 7.76 -15.32 1.57
N HIS A 35 8.03 -14.76 0.39
CA HIS A 35 9.06 -13.71 0.23
C HIS A 35 8.74 -12.54 1.18
N LYS A 36 9.65 -12.21 2.08
CA LYS A 36 9.34 -11.30 3.19
C LYS A 36 9.12 -9.86 2.74
N ILE A 37 10.14 -9.25 2.17
CA ILE A 37 10.15 -7.83 1.79
C ILE A 37 10.84 -7.68 0.44
N MET A 38 10.17 -7.05 -0.52
CA MET A 38 10.71 -6.84 -1.87
C MET A 38 11.59 -5.60 -1.97
N LEU A 39 11.14 -4.47 -1.44
CA LEU A 39 11.90 -3.23 -1.34
C LEU A 39 11.81 -2.68 0.09
N GLU A 40 12.94 -2.43 0.71
CA GLU A 40 13.06 -1.78 2.02
C GLU A 40 13.62 -0.37 1.86
N ILE A 41 12.95 0.60 2.46
CA ILE A 41 13.39 2.00 2.57
C ILE A 41 13.78 2.22 4.03
N GLU A 42 15.09 2.21 4.30
CA GLU A 42 15.62 2.33 5.66
C GLU A 42 15.49 3.76 6.20
N ALA A 43 15.64 3.93 7.52
CA ALA A 43 15.50 5.21 8.22
C ALA A 43 16.33 6.36 7.61
N ALA A 44 17.53 6.06 7.10
CA ALA A 44 18.40 7.06 6.50
C ALA A 44 18.01 7.46 5.06
N ALA A 45 17.04 6.78 4.45
CA ALA A 45 16.63 6.95 3.06
C ALA A 45 15.62 8.08 2.83
N VAL A 46 15.75 9.15 3.61
CA VAL A 46 14.90 10.36 3.55
C VAL A 46 14.93 10.98 2.15
N GLY A 47 13.78 11.42 1.65
CA GLY A 47 13.67 12.05 0.33
C GLY A 47 13.73 11.06 -0.84
N THR A 48 13.62 9.76 -0.58
CA THR A 48 13.64 8.75 -1.64
C THR A 48 12.39 8.85 -2.52
N THR A 49 12.60 8.70 -3.84
CA THR A 49 11.53 8.60 -4.83
C THR A 49 11.46 7.21 -5.43
N VAL A 50 10.28 6.60 -5.44
CA VAL A 50 9.98 5.35 -6.16
C VAL A 50 8.86 5.65 -7.17
N LYS A 51 9.16 5.56 -8.46
CA LYS A 51 8.21 5.96 -9.52
C LYS A 51 8.16 5.07 -10.74
N ASP A 52 6.98 4.89 -11.33
CA ASP A 52 6.79 4.09 -12.56
C ASP A 52 7.39 2.68 -12.47
N CYS A 53 7.34 2.08 -11.28
CA CYS A 53 7.79 0.70 -11.06
C CYS A 53 6.62 -0.29 -11.06
N LEU A 54 6.93 -1.55 -11.35
CA LEU A 54 6.01 -2.67 -11.19
C LEU A 54 6.53 -3.60 -10.09
N PHE A 55 5.73 -3.82 -9.06
CA PHE A 55 5.95 -4.81 -8.02
C PHE A 55 4.91 -5.90 -8.17
N ARG A 56 5.33 -7.16 -8.27
CA ARG A 56 4.39 -8.27 -8.41
C ARG A 56 4.92 -9.59 -7.89
N ASP A 57 4.00 -10.50 -7.59
CA ASP A 57 4.30 -11.92 -7.46
C ASP A 57 3.99 -12.69 -8.76
N THR A 58 4.34 -13.97 -8.79
CA THR A 58 4.05 -14.87 -9.92
C THR A 58 2.81 -15.73 -9.68
N SER A 59 2.47 -16.03 -8.43
CA SER A 59 1.28 -16.82 -8.05
C SER A 59 1.00 -16.69 -6.55
N SER A 60 -0.14 -17.23 -6.10
CA SER A 60 -0.49 -17.33 -4.68
C SER A 60 0.33 -18.37 -3.89
N ALA A 61 1.25 -19.09 -4.55
CA ALA A 61 2.23 -19.98 -3.91
C ALA A 61 3.67 -19.46 -4.04
N ALA A 62 3.84 -18.28 -4.63
CA ALA A 62 5.11 -17.60 -4.84
C ALA A 62 4.92 -16.09 -4.66
N GLU A 63 4.26 -15.76 -3.55
CA GLU A 63 3.82 -14.44 -3.14
C GLU A 63 4.93 -13.66 -2.41
N CYS A 64 4.68 -12.39 -2.19
CA CYS A 64 5.48 -11.55 -1.29
C CYS A 64 4.58 -11.01 -0.20
N LEU A 65 5.03 -11.08 1.05
CA LEU A 65 4.29 -10.61 2.21
C LEU A 65 4.18 -9.07 2.16
N ILE A 66 5.30 -8.37 1.97
CA ILE A 66 5.36 -6.90 1.93
C ILE A 66 6.11 -6.42 0.67
N PHE A 67 5.46 -5.66 -0.20
CA PHE A 67 6.12 -5.22 -1.44
C PHE A 67 7.05 -4.02 -1.19
N ILE A 68 6.63 -3.04 -0.39
CA ILE A 68 7.50 -1.96 0.11
C ILE A 68 7.36 -1.88 1.63
N ASP A 69 8.48 -1.99 2.34
CA ASP A 69 8.57 -1.68 3.76
C ASP A 69 9.26 -0.33 3.96
N VAL A 70 8.65 0.51 4.80
CA VAL A 70 9.14 1.85 5.14
C VAL A 70 9.47 1.88 6.63
N ALA A 71 10.76 2.04 6.92
CA ALA A 71 11.26 2.15 8.28
C ALA A 71 10.84 3.48 8.94
N THR A 72 10.91 3.51 10.26
CA THR A 72 10.77 4.74 11.05
C THR A 72 11.78 5.80 10.58
N ASP A 73 11.35 7.07 10.56
CA ASP A 73 12.15 8.25 10.20
C ASP A 73 12.55 8.33 8.72
N ALA A 74 12.10 7.40 7.87
CA ALA A 74 12.24 7.48 6.42
C ALA A 74 11.26 8.52 5.85
N ASP A 75 11.54 9.81 6.07
CA ASP A 75 10.62 10.91 5.78
C ASP A 75 10.69 11.41 4.32
N ARG A 76 9.72 12.25 3.95
CA ARG A 76 9.67 12.99 2.67
C ARG A 76 9.77 12.08 1.45
N LEU A 77 9.21 10.88 1.54
CA LEU A 77 9.22 9.95 0.42
C LEU A 77 8.22 10.39 -0.64
N LEU A 78 8.52 10.03 -1.88
CA LEU A 78 7.59 10.15 -2.99
C LEU A 78 7.39 8.78 -3.65
N ILE A 79 6.25 8.17 -3.41
CA ILE A 79 5.87 6.91 -4.04
C ILE A 79 4.74 7.18 -5.03
N GLN A 80 5.05 7.17 -6.32
CA GLN A 80 4.07 7.58 -7.34
C GLN A 80 4.07 6.77 -8.62
N ASP A 81 2.92 6.73 -9.30
CA ASP A 81 2.79 6.13 -10.64
C ASP A 81 3.22 4.64 -10.70
N ASN A 82 3.25 3.93 -9.57
CA ASN A 82 3.65 2.52 -9.51
C ASN A 82 2.45 1.58 -9.65
N HIS A 83 2.72 0.34 -10.02
CA HIS A 83 1.75 -0.74 -10.05
C HIS A 83 2.18 -1.85 -9.09
N PHE A 84 1.30 -2.19 -8.14
CA PHE A 84 1.43 -3.30 -7.20
C PHE A 84 0.41 -4.38 -7.57
N SER A 85 0.87 -5.58 -7.88
CA SER A 85 0.05 -6.72 -8.30
C SER A 85 0.34 -7.93 -7.42
N GLY A 86 -0.48 -8.13 -6.39
CA GLY A 86 -0.48 -9.34 -5.55
C GLY A 86 -1.44 -10.41 -6.09
N ALA A 87 -1.11 -11.67 -5.88
CA ALA A 87 -1.95 -12.79 -6.25
C ALA A 87 -3.12 -12.94 -5.27
N VAL A 88 -4.33 -13.06 -5.81
CA VAL A 88 -5.52 -13.35 -5.00
C VAL A 88 -5.39 -14.74 -4.37
N GLY A 89 -5.69 -14.86 -3.08
CA GLY A 89 -5.52 -16.10 -2.32
C GLY A 89 -4.07 -16.40 -1.89
N GLY A 90 -3.14 -15.47 -2.11
CA GLY A 90 -1.82 -15.49 -1.47
C GLY A 90 -1.87 -15.00 -0.02
N GLU A 91 -0.71 -14.86 0.61
CA GLU A 91 -0.56 -14.42 2.01
C GLU A 91 0.02 -13.01 2.14
N ALA A 92 -0.07 -12.18 1.09
CA ALA A 92 0.39 -10.79 1.13
C ALA A 92 -0.27 -10.01 2.28
N THR A 93 0.54 -9.43 3.16
CA THR A 93 0.04 -8.66 4.30
C THR A 93 -0.23 -7.21 3.88
N GLU A 94 0.67 -6.60 3.12
CA GLU A 94 0.58 -5.24 2.61
C GLU A 94 1.28 -5.06 1.26
N ALA A 95 0.78 -4.15 0.41
CA ALA A 95 1.58 -3.67 -0.72
C ALA A 95 2.61 -2.63 -0.24
N MET A 96 2.24 -1.80 0.72
CA MET A 96 3.12 -0.83 1.36
C MET A 96 2.86 -0.81 2.86
N LEU A 97 3.88 -1.17 3.63
CA LEU A 97 3.87 -1.11 5.07
C LEU A 97 4.73 0.07 5.55
N PHE A 98 4.14 0.93 6.36
CA PHE A 98 4.86 1.84 7.22
C PHE A 98 5.09 1.15 8.56
N GLY A 99 6.23 0.45 8.67
CA GLY A 99 6.67 -0.20 9.90
C GLY A 99 6.90 0.80 11.03
N GLY A 100 7.24 2.03 10.67
CA GLY A 100 7.37 3.18 11.56
C GLY A 100 6.68 4.46 11.05
N GLY A 101 6.86 5.55 11.79
CA GLY A 101 6.41 6.88 11.36
C GLY A 101 7.27 7.41 10.22
N SER A 102 6.64 8.03 9.22
CA SER A 102 7.28 8.63 8.05
C SER A 102 6.54 9.91 7.70
N ASP A 103 7.17 11.04 8.00
CA ASP A 103 6.58 12.36 7.93
C ASP A 103 6.70 12.97 6.53
N ASN A 104 5.67 13.71 6.12
CA ASN A 104 5.60 14.43 4.84
C ASN A 104 5.79 13.54 3.61
N THR A 105 5.47 12.25 3.74
CA THR A 105 5.50 11.28 2.63
C THR A 105 4.25 11.40 1.76
N ILE A 106 4.46 11.29 0.45
CA ILE A 106 3.43 11.40 -0.58
C ILE A 106 3.29 10.06 -1.31
N ILE A 107 2.05 9.56 -1.36
CA ILE A 107 1.66 8.33 -2.05
C ILE A 107 0.56 8.69 -3.06
N ARG A 108 0.89 8.72 -4.36
CA ARG A 108 -0.06 9.21 -5.37
C ARG A 108 -0.06 8.46 -6.70
N HIS A 109 -1.21 8.40 -7.34
CA HIS A 109 -1.37 7.83 -8.70
C HIS A 109 -0.84 6.40 -8.85
N ASN A 110 -0.81 5.63 -7.76
CA ASN A 110 -0.43 4.23 -7.81
C ASN A 110 -1.68 3.36 -8.07
N LEU A 111 -1.46 2.21 -8.70
CA LEU A 111 -2.43 1.15 -8.87
C LEU A 111 -2.08 -0.02 -7.95
N PHE A 112 -3.00 -0.40 -7.08
CA PHE A 112 -2.86 -1.55 -6.19
C PHE A 112 -3.95 -2.57 -6.53
N ILE A 113 -3.55 -3.80 -6.87
CA ILE A 113 -4.46 -4.91 -7.13
C ILE A 113 -3.91 -6.13 -6.39
N GLY A 114 -4.66 -6.67 -5.43
CA GLY A 114 -4.22 -7.84 -4.70
C GLY A 114 -5.15 -8.21 -3.55
N ASP A 115 -4.68 -9.13 -2.71
CA ASP A 115 -5.33 -9.63 -1.50
C ASP A 115 -4.47 -9.22 -0.31
N TRP A 116 -4.77 -8.05 0.28
CA TRP A 116 -3.95 -7.35 1.27
C TRP A 116 -4.55 -7.51 2.66
N LYS A 117 -3.96 -8.37 3.48
CA LYS A 117 -4.64 -8.92 4.67
C LYS A 117 -4.56 -8.05 5.92
N THR A 118 -3.36 -7.68 6.36
CA THR A 118 -3.18 -7.24 7.77
C THR A 118 -3.55 -5.79 7.98
N ASN A 119 -2.97 -4.88 7.18
CA ASN A 119 -3.24 -3.44 7.27
C ASN A 119 -3.73 -2.85 5.93
N GLY A 120 -4.10 -3.69 4.97
CA GLY A 120 -4.56 -3.28 3.65
C GLY A 120 -3.42 -2.99 2.67
N ALA A 121 -3.76 -2.41 1.52
CA ALA A 121 -2.76 -2.09 0.50
C ALA A 121 -1.73 -1.07 0.99
N ILE A 122 -2.21 -0.03 1.68
CA ILE A 122 -1.38 0.98 2.34
C ILE A 122 -1.66 0.91 3.84
N GLY A 123 -0.71 0.37 4.59
CA GLY A 123 -0.86 0.07 6.02
C GLY A 123 0.16 0.78 6.90
N MET A 124 -0.28 1.23 8.08
CA MET A 124 0.59 1.65 9.17
C MET A 124 0.55 0.64 10.31
N ALA A 125 1.72 0.25 10.84
CA ALA A 125 1.82 -0.74 11.91
C ALA A 125 1.44 -0.17 13.29
N SER A 126 2.19 0.83 13.79
CA SER A 126 1.97 1.33 15.15
C SER A 126 2.39 2.78 15.41
N ALA A 127 3.47 3.27 14.81
CA ALA A 127 3.87 4.66 14.95
C ALA A 127 2.98 5.58 14.10
N ALA A 128 2.84 6.84 14.51
CA ALA A 128 2.09 7.84 13.75
C ALA A 128 3.02 8.59 12.79
N SER A 129 2.44 9.08 11.70
CA SER A 129 3.11 9.94 10.72
C SER A 129 2.40 11.29 10.65
N THR A 130 3.13 12.34 10.33
CA THR A 130 2.60 13.69 10.21
C THR A 130 2.73 14.22 8.78
N GLY A 131 1.71 14.94 8.32
CA GLY A 131 1.70 15.52 6.97
C GLY A 131 1.66 14.50 5.82
N LEU A 132 1.16 13.29 6.06
CA LEU A 132 1.01 12.28 5.00
C LEU A 132 0.01 12.72 3.93
N GLN A 133 0.30 12.42 2.67
CA GLN A 133 -0.58 12.74 1.55
C GLN A 133 -0.82 11.49 0.71
N ILE A 134 -2.03 10.95 0.73
CA ILE A 134 -2.41 9.74 0.02
C ILE A 134 -3.54 10.08 -0.95
N TYR A 135 -3.22 10.23 -2.25
CA TYR A 135 -4.22 10.74 -3.17
C TYR A 135 -4.15 10.24 -4.62
N GLY A 136 -5.31 10.19 -5.27
CA GLY A 136 -5.41 9.81 -6.68
C GLY A 136 -4.97 8.38 -6.97
N ASN A 137 -4.98 7.48 -5.97
CA ASN A 137 -4.65 6.08 -6.15
C ASN A 137 -5.90 5.27 -6.51
N VAL A 138 -5.68 4.14 -7.18
CA VAL A 138 -6.71 3.12 -7.43
C VAL A 138 -6.32 1.87 -6.65
N ILE A 139 -7.19 1.41 -5.76
CA ILE A 139 -6.92 0.28 -4.86
C ILE A 139 -8.01 -0.76 -5.00
N SER A 140 -7.63 -1.98 -5.33
CA SER A 140 -8.47 -3.17 -5.21
C SER A 140 -7.85 -4.08 -4.15
N ASN A 141 -8.62 -4.33 -3.10
CA ASN A 141 -8.31 -5.33 -2.09
C ASN A 141 -9.34 -6.47 -2.13
N ALA A 142 -8.87 -7.66 -2.52
CA ALA A 142 -9.66 -8.88 -2.57
C ALA A 142 -9.87 -9.54 -1.19
N ASP A 143 -9.16 -9.10 -0.15
CA ASP A 143 -9.29 -9.65 1.19
C ASP A 143 -10.72 -9.48 1.74
N ALA A 144 -11.36 -10.59 2.03
CA ALA A 144 -12.68 -10.63 2.65
C ALA A 144 -12.63 -10.71 4.18
N SER A 145 -11.44 -10.82 4.79
CA SER A 145 -11.26 -11.04 6.24
C SER A 145 -11.11 -9.74 7.02
N ALA A 146 -10.16 -8.89 6.65
CA ALA A 146 -9.96 -7.56 7.23
C ALA A 146 -10.62 -6.48 6.36
N GLY A 147 -10.42 -6.54 5.04
CA GLY A 147 -11.10 -5.69 4.04
C GLY A 147 -10.61 -4.25 3.95
N PHE A 148 -9.48 -3.92 4.57
CA PHE A 148 -8.94 -2.56 4.57
C PHE A 148 -8.19 -2.27 3.28
N ALA A 149 -8.36 -1.09 2.68
CA ALA A 149 -7.52 -0.63 1.57
C ALA A 149 -6.41 0.30 2.07
N ILE A 150 -6.77 1.23 2.94
CA ILE A 150 -5.87 2.17 3.61
C ILE A 150 -6.15 2.09 5.10
N LYS A 151 -5.17 1.69 5.90
CA LYS A 151 -5.27 1.67 7.37
C LYS A 151 -4.18 2.53 7.98
N MET A 152 -4.58 3.53 8.73
CA MET A 152 -3.67 4.48 9.35
C MET A 152 -3.52 4.24 10.85
N ASN A 153 -2.56 4.93 11.47
CA ASN A 153 -2.59 5.15 12.91
C ASN A 153 -3.57 6.31 13.22
N ALA A 154 -4.34 6.21 14.31
CA ALA A 154 -5.36 7.19 14.66
C ALA A 154 -4.81 8.60 14.94
N SER A 155 -3.52 8.69 15.31
CA SER A 155 -2.80 9.94 15.56
C SER A 155 -2.05 10.45 14.32
N SER A 156 -2.08 9.72 13.21
CA SER A 156 -1.48 10.21 11.96
C SER A 156 -2.27 11.40 11.43
N THR A 157 -1.56 12.39 10.92
CA THR A 157 -2.14 13.61 10.35
C THR A 157 -1.79 13.76 8.88
N GLY A 158 -2.66 14.43 8.13
CA GLY A 158 -2.49 14.55 6.69
C GLY A 158 -3.79 14.55 5.92
N ILE A 159 -3.73 14.15 4.65
CA ILE A 159 -4.85 14.15 3.71
C ILE A 159 -4.90 12.81 2.97
N ILE A 160 -6.09 12.22 2.93
CA ILE A 160 -6.44 11.09 2.06
C ILE A 160 -7.53 11.58 1.11
N ALA A 161 -7.22 11.70 -0.18
CA ALA A 161 -8.15 12.34 -1.11
C ALA A 161 -8.21 11.71 -2.52
N TYR A 162 -9.38 11.76 -3.14
CA TYR A 162 -9.55 11.42 -4.57
C TYR A 162 -9.10 10.00 -4.94
N ASN A 163 -9.17 9.06 -4.00
CA ASN A 163 -8.84 7.66 -4.29
C ASN A 163 -10.09 6.91 -4.76
N ALA A 164 -9.89 5.90 -5.60
CA ALA A 164 -10.91 4.93 -5.99
C ALA A 164 -10.58 3.58 -5.36
N ILE A 165 -11.48 3.05 -4.54
CA ILE A 165 -11.23 1.88 -3.69
C ILE A 165 -12.31 0.83 -3.90
N GLY A 166 -11.89 -0.41 -4.12
CA GLY A 166 -12.74 -1.59 -4.04
C GLY A 166 -12.21 -2.53 -2.96
N GLY A 167 -13.03 -2.80 -1.95
CA GLY A 167 -12.84 -3.85 -0.96
C GLY A 167 -13.80 -5.02 -1.21
N SER A 168 -13.52 -6.15 -0.56
CA SER A 168 -14.32 -7.38 -0.67
C SER A 168 -14.98 -7.80 0.65
N LYS A 169 -15.00 -6.92 1.65
CA LYS A 169 -15.61 -7.20 2.96
C LYS A 169 -16.78 -6.27 3.25
N ASN A 170 -17.98 -6.80 3.08
CA ASN A 170 -19.23 -6.12 3.37
C ASN A 170 -19.27 -5.58 4.82
N GLY A 171 -19.67 -4.31 4.97
CA GLY A 171 -19.79 -3.59 6.22
C GLY A 171 -18.47 -3.02 6.73
N VAL A 172 -17.39 -3.06 5.94
CA VAL A 172 -16.08 -2.51 6.32
C VAL A 172 -15.67 -1.40 5.38
N GLU A 173 -15.39 -0.25 5.97
CA GLU A 173 -14.80 0.89 5.27
C GLU A 173 -13.38 0.57 4.80
N GLY A 174 -13.13 0.79 3.51
CA GLY A 174 -11.80 0.62 2.92
C GLY A 174 -10.76 1.58 3.52
N ILE A 175 -11.16 2.76 4.00
CA ILE A 175 -10.30 3.70 4.71
C ILE A 175 -10.58 3.60 6.22
N ASN A 176 -9.58 3.20 7.00
CA ASN A 176 -9.78 2.86 8.41
C ASN A 176 -8.75 3.53 9.35
N THR A 177 -9.17 3.83 10.58
CA THR A 177 -8.33 4.38 11.66
C THR A 177 -7.70 5.74 11.30
N VAL A 178 -8.49 6.63 10.71
CA VAL A 178 -8.08 7.93 10.14
C VAL A 178 -8.53 9.15 10.94
N THR A 179 -8.67 9.02 12.26
CA THR A 179 -9.30 10.04 13.13
C THR A 179 -8.71 11.44 13.03
N ALA A 180 -7.40 11.57 12.81
CA ALA A 180 -6.69 12.85 12.69
C ALA A 180 -6.31 13.25 11.24
N MET A 181 -6.86 12.54 10.24
CA MET A 181 -6.64 12.81 8.82
C MET A 181 -7.83 13.55 8.21
N PHE A 182 -7.57 14.43 7.24
CA PHE A 182 -8.62 14.87 6.33
C PHE A 182 -8.93 13.77 5.32
N VAL A 183 -10.20 13.37 5.19
CA VAL A 183 -10.67 12.36 4.24
C VAL A 183 -11.63 13.04 3.26
N ILE A 184 -11.23 13.17 1.99
CA ILE A 184 -11.91 14.04 1.01
C ILE A 184 -12.17 13.28 -0.30
N GLU A 185 -13.43 13.15 -0.71
CA GLU A 185 -13.83 12.64 -2.03
C GLU A 185 -13.16 11.30 -2.43
N ASN A 186 -13.08 10.37 -1.49
CA ASN A 186 -12.66 9.00 -1.79
C ASN A 186 -13.90 8.17 -2.16
N TYR A 187 -13.90 7.62 -3.37
CA TYR A 187 -14.96 6.73 -3.84
C TYR A 187 -14.61 5.30 -3.47
N MET A 188 -15.52 4.63 -2.77
CA MET A 188 -15.25 3.31 -2.18
C MET A 188 -16.43 2.37 -2.39
N THR A 189 -16.14 1.10 -2.57
CA THR A 189 -17.11 0.00 -2.44
C THR A 189 -16.50 -1.08 -1.56
N ASP A 190 -17.32 -1.77 -0.78
CA ASP A 190 -16.91 -2.82 0.17
C ASP A 190 -17.32 -4.22 -0.30
N VAL A 191 -17.96 -4.31 -1.46
CA VAL A 191 -18.41 -5.56 -2.07
C VAL A 191 -18.20 -5.53 -3.58
N VAL A 192 -17.85 -6.68 -4.13
CA VAL A 192 -17.70 -6.85 -5.57
C VAL A 192 -19.06 -6.64 -6.26
N ALA A 193 -19.03 -5.97 -7.42
CA ALA A 193 -20.19 -5.69 -8.26
C ALA A 193 -21.22 -4.70 -7.68
N ALA A 194 -20.84 -3.89 -6.70
CA ALA A 194 -21.60 -2.70 -6.28
C ALA A 194 -20.99 -1.41 -6.86
N ALA A 195 -21.81 -0.36 -6.94
CA ALA A 195 -21.33 0.98 -7.24
C ALA A 195 -20.62 1.58 -6.01
N GLY A 196 -19.55 2.34 -6.24
CA GLY A 196 -18.84 3.02 -5.16
C GLY A 196 -19.57 4.29 -4.71
N ILE A 197 -19.45 4.63 -3.42
CA ILE A 197 -19.97 5.88 -2.81
C ILE A 197 -18.84 6.62 -2.07
N ILE A 198 -19.10 7.86 -1.67
CA ILE A 198 -18.21 8.58 -0.74
C ILE A 198 -18.63 8.24 0.69
N SER A 199 -17.72 7.68 1.49
CA SER A 199 -18.04 7.33 2.88
C SER A 199 -16.87 7.44 3.86
N ASN A 200 -17.17 7.42 5.17
CA ASN A 200 -16.21 7.27 6.25
C ASN A 200 -16.74 6.68 7.58
N THR A 201 -17.94 6.03 7.66
CA THR A 201 -18.45 5.26 8.84
C THR A 201 -19.82 4.52 8.61
N VAL A 202 -20.03 3.72 7.56
CA VAL A 202 -21.36 3.35 6.97
C VAL A 202 -22.44 2.69 7.86
N VAL A 203 -23.73 2.85 7.48
CA VAL A 203 -24.87 2.03 7.97
C VAL A 203 -25.63 1.18 6.92
N SER A 204 -25.54 1.39 5.59
CA SER A 204 -25.87 0.33 4.61
C SER A 204 -25.39 0.65 3.18
N TRP A 205 -24.59 -0.25 2.60
CA TRP A 205 -24.20 -0.26 1.18
C TRP A 205 -25.14 -1.16 0.37
N SER A 206 -26.42 -0.80 0.29
CA SER A 206 -27.39 -1.51 -0.56
C SER A 206 -28.38 -0.53 -1.15
N ASP A 207 -28.57 -0.60 -2.47
CA ASP A 207 -29.85 -0.24 -3.09
C ASP A 207 -30.90 -1.31 -2.77
#